data_AF-A0AAV4VG26-F1
#
_entry.id   AF-A0AAV4VG26-F1
#
_cell.length_a   1.000
_cell.length_b   1.000
_cell.length_c   1.000
_cell.angle_alpha   90.00
_cell.angle_beta   90.00
_cell.angle_gamma   90.00
#
_symmetry.space_group_name_H-M   'P 1'
#
loop_
_entity.id
_entity.type
_entity.pdbx_description
1 polymer ?
#
loop_
_entity_poly.entity_id
_entity_poly.type
_entity_poly.pdbx_seq_one_letter_code
_entity_poly.pdbx_strand_id
1 'polypeptide(L)'
;MTSEDDKRFAITWKIKNFSYCFYGERQTIDSPEFYAENVRRTKWILQISQEYGLVSHFTVIIKRAEEDYGPASVKLNLQISVLSNKGLTLRRESVENTEFSKGTKKGSLRLLERAVLFATRKEEYLPQDTLTIHCQFWEVGTTTTETERVFVRSEIEVDRKFFLGTVSNFSQINARDSREVQLKMLSSEDESSLFIPDRANLSVIERAEYEETLELHIYFKDNAGEFFSCKICVFDVEGQKLNCGKFDFSYEEYGPRTLQCGLLPTRWDLMAKESLYLPVDTLTLHCEFIIATGNVLDLIKTLLSEEHRDLHAECSSSASVLDDFKNVYSYGVLCDVDLQTVLFKFGARRTGLLLGESQEVWGK
;
A
#
# COMPACT_ATOMS: atom_id res chain seq x y z
N MET A 1 27.62 -19.24 26.07
CA MET A 1 27.61 -17.84 26.55
C MET A 1 27.32 -16.97 25.34
N THR A 2 26.07 -16.57 25.19
CA THR A 2 25.53 -15.62 24.21
C THR A 2 24.96 -14.48 25.04
N SER A 3 25.15 -13.20 24.78
CA SER A 3 25.86 -12.45 23.74
C SER A 3 26.06 -11.04 24.32
N GLU A 4 27.22 -10.44 24.09
CA GLU A 4 27.46 -9.03 24.41
C GLU A 4 26.52 -8.14 23.60
N ASP A 5 25.83 -7.22 24.29
CA ASP A 5 24.99 -6.19 23.67
C ASP A 5 25.91 -5.11 23.07
N ASP A 6 26.30 -5.29 21.80
CA ASP A 6 26.97 -4.26 21.03
C ASP A 6 26.04 -3.07 20.77
N LYS A 7 26.60 -1.85 20.77
CA LYS A 7 25.88 -0.60 20.49
C LYS A 7 25.35 -0.62 19.07
N ARG A 8 24.06 -0.87 18.91
CA ARG A 8 23.42 -0.96 17.60
C ARG A 8 22.56 0.26 17.37
N PHE A 9 22.67 0.82 16.17
CA PHE A 9 21.58 1.60 15.63
C PHE A 9 20.63 0.65 14.93
N ALA A 10 19.33 0.81 15.15
CA ALA A 10 18.33 0.03 14.45
C ALA A 10 17.27 0.93 13.83
N ILE A 11 16.91 0.66 12.58
CA ILE A 11 15.80 1.30 11.90
C ILE A 11 14.80 0.25 11.46
N THR A 12 13.52 0.55 11.68
CA THR A 12 12.41 -0.19 11.09
C THR A 12 11.69 0.70 10.10
N TRP A 13 11.70 0.30 8.83
CA TRP A 13 11.05 0.99 7.73
C TRP A 13 9.85 0.19 7.24
N LYS A 14 8.67 0.80 7.29
CA LYS A 14 7.42 0.24 6.78
C LYS A 14 7.02 0.94 5.48
N ILE A 15 6.78 0.19 4.42
CA ILE A 15 6.38 0.73 3.12
C ILE A 15 4.99 0.20 2.79
N LYS A 16 4.00 1.08 2.82
CA LYS A 16 2.61 0.76 2.48
C LYS A 16 2.38 0.74 0.98
N ASN A 17 1.35 -0.02 0.58
CA ASN A 17 0.96 -0.24 -0.81
C ASN A 17 2.14 -0.83 -1.62
N PHE A 18 2.91 -1.73 -1.01
CA PHE A 18 4.14 -2.25 -1.63
C PHE A 18 3.86 -3.05 -2.89
N SER A 19 2.70 -3.68 -3.06
CA SER A 19 2.37 -4.35 -4.32
C SER A 19 2.28 -3.44 -5.53
N TYR A 20 2.28 -2.11 -5.32
CA TYR A 20 2.26 -1.08 -6.35
C TYR A 20 3.67 -0.49 -6.63
N CYS A 21 4.75 -1.12 -6.13
CA CYS A 21 6.13 -0.65 -6.29
C CYS A 21 6.82 -1.08 -7.60
N PHE A 22 7.80 -0.29 -8.05
CA PHE A 22 8.73 -0.59 -9.16
C PHE A 22 8.06 -0.89 -10.50
N TYR A 23 7.04 -0.11 -10.82
CA TYR A 23 6.46 -0.07 -12.16
C TYR A 23 7.00 1.14 -12.91
N GLY A 24 7.17 0.98 -14.23
CA GLY A 24 7.75 1.96 -15.15
C GLY A 24 9.20 2.38 -14.89
N GLU A 25 9.52 3.67 -15.04
CA GLU A 25 10.91 4.16 -15.00
C GLU A 25 11.54 4.12 -13.59
N ARG A 26 10.73 3.96 -12.55
CA ARG A 26 11.19 4.02 -11.16
C ARG A 26 11.89 2.73 -10.74
N GLN A 27 13.22 2.79 -10.67
CA GLN A 27 14.07 1.66 -10.28
C GLN A 27 14.31 1.55 -8.77
N THR A 28 14.04 2.62 -7.99
CA THR A 28 14.38 2.71 -6.56
C THR A 28 13.28 3.36 -5.71
N ILE A 29 13.13 2.90 -4.47
CA ILE A 29 12.36 3.55 -3.41
C ILE A 29 13.35 3.86 -2.29
N ASP A 30 13.35 5.11 -1.83
CA ASP A 30 14.19 5.57 -0.74
C ASP A 30 13.36 5.72 0.53
N SER A 31 13.95 5.43 1.67
CA SER A 31 13.39 5.78 2.97
C SER A 31 13.55 7.27 3.21
N PRO A 32 12.79 7.84 4.15
CA PRO A 32 13.15 9.14 4.69
C PRO A 32 14.56 9.08 5.27
N GLU A 33 15.27 10.21 5.20
CA GLU A 33 16.59 10.34 5.80
C GLU A 33 16.51 10.22 7.33
N PHE A 34 17.50 9.56 7.93
CA PHE A 34 17.58 9.42 9.38
C PHE A 34 19.01 9.64 9.89
N TYR A 35 19.09 10.18 11.10
CA TYR A 35 20.36 10.42 11.79
C TYR A 35 20.61 9.27 12.77
N ALA A 36 21.84 8.75 12.75
CA ALA A 36 22.34 7.82 13.75
C ALA A 36 23.33 8.58 14.64
N GLU A 37 22.80 9.22 15.68
CA GLU A 37 23.60 10.02 16.62
C GLU A 37 24.65 9.12 17.29
N ASN A 38 24.22 7.90 17.62
CA ASN A 38 25.00 6.90 18.31
C ASN A 38 26.05 6.22 17.40
N VAL A 39 25.97 6.40 16.07
CA VAL A 39 26.97 5.99 15.05
C VAL A 39 27.68 7.23 14.51
N ARG A 40 28.40 7.93 15.39
CA ARG A 40 29.25 9.08 15.05
C ARG A 40 28.52 10.20 14.29
N ARG A 41 27.24 10.46 14.63
CA ARG A 41 26.44 11.55 14.03
C ARG A 41 26.33 11.47 12.51
N THR A 42 26.17 10.26 11.99
CA THR A 42 26.08 10.00 10.56
C THR A 42 24.63 10.02 10.08
N LYS A 43 24.42 10.35 8.81
CA LYS A 43 23.08 10.45 8.20
C LYS A 43 22.92 9.42 7.10
N TRP A 44 21.76 8.77 7.03
CA TRP A 44 21.55 7.58 6.22
C TRP A 44 20.19 7.54 5.52
N ILE A 45 20.13 6.75 4.45
CA ILE A 45 18.94 6.40 3.67
C ILE A 45 18.98 4.89 3.42
N LEU A 46 17.86 4.20 3.63
CA LEU A 46 17.65 2.87 3.07
C LEU A 46 17.04 3.00 1.69
N GLN A 47 17.56 2.24 0.74
CA GLN A 47 17.06 2.21 -0.63
C GLN A 47 16.68 0.78 -0.98
N ILE A 48 15.48 0.58 -1.51
CA ILE A 48 15.10 -0.67 -2.17
C ILE A 48 15.20 -0.44 -3.67
N SER A 49 15.81 -1.37 -4.38
CA SER A 49 15.83 -1.40 -5.84
C SER A 49 15.37 -2.74 -6.35
N GLN A 50 14.76 -2.75 -7.53
CA GLN A 50 14.50 -3.99 -8.27
C GLN A 50 15.65 -4.28 -9.23
N GLU A 51 16.22 -5.48 -9.14
CA GLU A 51 17.16 -6.00 -10.14
C GLU A 51 16.39 -6.70 -11.26
N TYR A 52 16.61 -6.27 -12.51
CA TYR A 52 16.09 -6.92 -13.70
C TYR A 52 17.07 -8.01 -14.17
N GLY A 53 16.58 -9.24 -14.30
CA GLY A 53 17.35 -10.41 -14.71
C GLY A 53 16.45 -11.65 -14.80
N LEU A 54 17.04 -12.81 -15.06
CA LEU A 54 16.28 -14.09 -15.14
C LEU A 54 15.46 -14.38 -13.88
N VAL A 55 15.95 -13.93 -12.72
CA VAL A 55 15.21 -13.97 -11.45
C VAL A 55 15.22 -12.56 -10.86
N SER A 56 14.06 -11.92 -10.84
CA SER A 56 13.91 -10.58 -10.29
C SER A 56 13.98 -10.63 -8.76
N HIS A 57 14.89 -9.83 -8.21
CA HIS A 57 15.08 -9.69 -6.77
C HIS A 57 14.89 -8.25 -6.35
N PHE A 58 14.38 -8.06 -5.14
CA PHE A 58 14.53 -6.81 -4.41
C PHE A 58 15.83 -6.82 -3.65
N THR A 59 16.61 -5.79 -3.90
CA THR A 59 17.87 -5.51 -3.23
C THR A 59 17.63 -4.33 -2.31
N VAL A 60 18.03 -4.48 -1.04
CA VAL A 60 18.08 -3.36 -0.11
C VAL A 60 19.52 -2.89 -0.05
N ILE A 61 19.73 -1.58 -0.07
CA ILE A 61 21.01 -0.89 -0.05
C ILE A 61 20.94 0.15 1.07
N ILE A 62 22.05 0.34 1.79
CA ILE A 62 22.19 1.46 2.71
C ILE A 62 23.12 2.51 2.10
N LYS A 63 22.65 3.76 2.06
CA LYS A 63 23.36 4.91 1.52
C LYS A 63 23.67 5.87 2.66
N ARG A 64 24.93 6.28 2.75
CA ARG A 64 25.34 7.39 3.63
C ARG A 64 25.10 8.71 2.90
N ALA A 65 24.54 9.70 3.58
CA ALA A 65 24.36 11.03 3.01
C ALA A 65 25.72 11.66 2.61
N GLU A 66 25.69 12.59 1.66
CA GLU A 66 26.87 13.36 1.25
C GLU A 66 27.30 14.34 2.33
N GLU A 67 26.32 14.90 3.06
CA GLU A 67 26.53 15.83 4.15
C GLU A 67 26.01 15.25 5.47
N ASP A 68 26.93 15.09 6.42
CA ASP A 68 26.65 14.74 7.82
C ASP A 68 27.77 15.26 8.73
N TYR A 69 27.56 15.19 10.04
CA TYR A 69 28.53 15.64 11.05
C TYR A 69 29.57 14.57 11.41
N GLY A 70 29.52 13.41 10.76
CA GLY A 70 30.41 12.29 11.02
C GLY A 70 31.77 12.40 10.31
N PRO A 71 32.68 11.45 10.60
CA PRO A 71 34.01 11.40 9.99
C PRO A 71 33.94 11.11 8.49
N ALA A 72 35.06 11.28 7.76
CA ALA A 72 35.11 11.05 6.32
C ALA A 72 34.65 9.63 5.91
N SER A 73 35.03 8.61 6.68
CA SER A 73 34.55 7.23 6.54
C SER A 73 34.25 6.59 7.90
N VAL A 74 33.36 5.59 7.89
CA VAL A 74 33.05 4.73 9.04
C VAL A 74 33.06 3.27 8.63
N LYS A 75 33.55 2.37 9.49
CA LYS A 75 33.51 0.92 9.27
C LYS A 75 32.43 0.31 10.14
N LEU A 76 31.45 -0.32 9.50
CA LEU A 76 30.26 -0.83 10.15
C LEU A 76 30.04 -2.31 9.81
N ASN A 77 29.46 -3.02 10.77
CA ASN A 77 28.73 -4.26 10.51
C ASN A 77 27.27 -3.89 10.23
N LEU A 78 26.66 -4.58 9.26
CA LEU A 78 25.32 -4.33 8.78
C LEU A 78 24.52 -5.63 8.83
N GLN A 79 23.29 -5.56 9.31
CA GLN A 79 22.31 -6.62 9.22
C GLN A 79 21.01 -6.03 8.67
N ILE A 80 20.44 -6.65 7.64
CA ILE A 80 19.13 -6.29 7.11
C ILE A 80 18.23 -7.51 7.20
N SER A 81 16.99 -7.28 7.62
CA SER A 81 15.98 -8.32 7.76
C SER A 81 14.63 -7.83 7.29
N VAL A 82 13.80 -8.79 6.86
CA VAL A 82 12.40 -8.56 6.52
C VAL A 82 11.55 -9.15 7.62
N LEU A 83 10.61 -8.36 8.13
CA LEU A 83 9.78 -8.73 9.27
C LEU A 83 8.35 -9.06 8.83
N SER A 84 7.72 -10.01 9.52
CA SER A 84 6.28 -10.26 9.41
C SER A 84 5.46 -9.23 10.18
N ASN A 85 4.13 -9.30 10.09
CA ASN A 85 3.23 -8.46 10.90
C ASN A 85 3.42 -8.62 12.41
N LYS A 86 3.91 -9.78 12.86
CA LYS A 86 4.21 -10.09 14.27
C LYS A 86 5.63 -9.66 14.68
N GLY A 87 6.37 -9.00 13.79
CA GLY A 87 7.76 -8.62 14.03
C GLY A 87 8.76 -9.78 13.96
N LEU A 88 8.34 -10.96 13.50
CA LEU A 88 9.24 -12.11 13.35
C LEU A 88 10.13 -11.91 12.13
N THR A 89 11.42 -12.23 12.26
CA THR A 89 12.37 -12.22 11.15
C THR A 89 12.03 -13.34 10.16
N LEU A 90 11.61 -12.98 8.95
CA LEU A 90 11.31 -13.90 7.85
C LEU A 90 12.56 -14.21 7.03
N ARG A 91 13.38 -13.18 6.81
CA ARG A 91 14.62 -13.25 6.05
C ARG A 91 15.64 -12.31 6.67
N ARG A 92 16.91 -12.68 6.62
CA ARG A 92 18.02 -11.89 7.15
C ARG A 92 19.26 -12.10 6.30
N GLU A 93 19.99 -11.02 6.11
CA GLU A 93 21.31 -10.99 5.49
C GLU A 93 22.21 -10.06 6.30
N SER A 94 23.53 -10.30 6.29
CA SER A 94 24.48 -9.48 7.02
C SER A 94 25.80 -9.33 6.25
N VAL A 95 26.43 -8.16 6.40
CA VAL A 95 27.76 -7.87 5.88
C VAL A 95 28.59 -7.27 6.99
N GLU A 96 29.80 -7.78 7.17
CA GLU A 96 30.71 -7.32 8.21
C GLU A 96 31.76 -6.36 7.65
N ASN A 97 32.32 -5.52 8.52
CA ASN A 97 33.50 -4.70 8.25
C ASN A 97 33.40 -3.89 6.93
N THR A 98 32.24 -3.32 6.67
CA THR A 98 31.98 -2.52 5.46
C THR A 98 32.31 -1.06 5.71
N GLU A 99 33.16 -0.49 4.85
CA GLU A 99 33.50 0.93 4.91
C GLU A 99 32.53 1.80 4.12
N PHE A 100 32.04 2.86 4.77
CA PHE A 100 31.12 3.85 4.22
C PHE A 100 31.73 5.24 4.26
N SER A 101 32.12 5.74 3.10
CA SER A 101 32.44 7.16 2.91
C SER A 101 31.16 7.96 2.68
N LYS A 102 31.20 9.27 2.92
CA LYS A 102 30.07 10.18 2.61
C LYS A 102 29.63 10.02 1.14
N GLY A 103 28.32 10.00 0.91
CA GLY A 103 27.72 9.81 -0.42
C GLY A 103 27.79 8.39 -1.00
N THR A 104 28.43 7.43 -0.31
CA THR A 104 28.57 6.07 -0.84
C THR A 104 27.36 5.19 -0.50
N LYS A 105 27.08 4.25 -1.41
CA LYS A 105 26.08 3.20 -1.25
C LYS A 105 26.77 1.84 -1.13
N LYS A 106 26.41 1.04 -0.13
CA LYS A 106 26.90 -0.34 0.06
C LYS A 106 25.79 -1.23 0.62
N GLY A 107 26.11 -2.51 0.78
CA GLY A 107 25.20 -3.48 1.40
C GLY A 107 24.10 -3.93 0.45
N SER A 108 24.41 -4.14 -0.83
CA SER A 108 23.50 -4.80 -1.78
C SER A 108 23.19 -6.20 -1.27
N LEU A 109 22.04 -6.36 -0.64
CA LEU A 109 21.57 -7.62 -0.10
C LEU A 109 20.32 -8.04 -0.85
N ARG A 110 20.44 -9.12 -1.64
CA ARG A 110 19.33 -9.77 -2.36
C ARG A 110 18.44 -10.47 -1.35
N LEU A 111 17.51 -9.71 -0.78
CA LEU A 111 16.70 -10.17 0.34
C LEU A 111 15.47 -10.94 -0.13
N LEU A 112 14.84 -10.51 -1.23
CA LEU A 112 13.53 -11.02 -1.61
C LEU A 112 13.48 -11.34 -3.08
N GLU A 113 13.18 -12.58 -3.42
CA GLU A 113 12.76 -12.93 -4.77
C GLU A 113 11.35 -12.41 -5.02
N ARG A 114 11.14 -11.69 -6.13
CA ARG A 114 9.87 -11.06 -6.45
C ARG A 114 8.73 -12.07 -6.59
N ALA A 115 9.01 -13.22 -7.19
CA ALA A 115 8.04 -14.32 -7.33
C ALA A 115 7.60 -14.86 -5.97
N VAL A 116 8.53 -15.07 -5.03
CA VAL A 116 8.21 -15.53 -3.67
C VAL A 116 7.39 -14.48 -2.93
N LEU A 117 7.74 -13.20 -3.08
CA LEU A 117 7.08 -12.09 -2.41
C LEU A 117 5.62 -11.95 -2.84
N PHE A 118 5.34 -11.99 -4.16
CA PHE A 118 4.01 -11.70 -4.67
C PHE A 118 3.13 -12.92 -4.94
N ALA A 119 3.72 -14.08 -5.28
CA ALA A 119 2.95 -15.27 -5.64
C ALA A 119 2.78 -16.24 -4.46
N THR A 120 3.87 -16.59 -3.75
CA THR A 120 3.85 -17.73 -2.83
C THR A 120 3.59 -17.34 -1.38
N ARG A 121 4.17 -16.22 -0.91
CA ARG A 121 4.18 -15.85 0.53
C ARG A 121 3.74 -14.40 0.77
N LYS A 122 2.86 -13.88 -0.09
CA LYS A 122 2.40 -12.49 -0.05
C LYS A 122 1.87 -12.06 1.32
N GLU A 123 0.96 -12.83 1.91
CA GLU A 123 0.36 -12.48 3.21
C GLU A 123 1.36 -12.49 4.37
N GLU A 124 2.45 -13.25 4.24
CA GLU A 124 3.48 -13.33 5.28
C GLU A 124 4.44 -12.14 5.23
N TYR A 125 4.90 -11.80 4.02
CA TYR A 125 5.87 -10.73 3.79
C TYR A 125 5.26 -9.34 3.60
N LEU A 126 4.04 -9.27 3.07
CA LEU A 126 3.29 -8.04 2.76
C LEU A 126 1.92 -8.04 3.48
N PRO A 127 1.88 -8.21 4.81
CA PRO A 127 0.63 -8.13 5.56
C PRO A 127 0.00 -6.74 5.34
N GLN A 128 -1.28 -6.72 4.95
CA GLN A 128 -1.97 -5.48 4.57
C GLN A 128 -1.21 -4.68 3.50
N ASP A 129 -0.57 -5.38 2.58
CA ASP A 129 0.26 -4.81 1.52
C ASP A 129 1.39 -3.89 2.02
N THR A 130 1.96 -4.22 3.18
CA THR A 130 3.03 -3.43 3.81
C THR A 130 4.31 -4.25 3.93
N LEU A 131 5.39 -3.83 3.26
CA LEU A 131 6.72 -4.40 3.47
C LEU A 131 7.35 -3.78 4.72
N THR A 132 7.87 -4.61 5.63
CA THR A 132 8.61 -4.12 6.81
C THR A 132 10.06 -4.57 6.75
N ILE A 133 10.97 -3.61 6.57
CA ILE A 133 12.42 -3.82 6.61
C ILE A 133 12.94 -3.39 7.98
N HIS A 134 13.78 -4.21 8.57
CA HIS A 134 14.52 -3.88 9.77
C HIS A 134 16.01 -3.96 9.48
N CYS A 135 16.70 -2.83 9.65
CA CYS A 135 18.13 -2.73 9.45
C CYS A 135 18.80 -2.37 10.77
N GLN A 136 19.87 -3.09 11.10
CA GLN A 136 20.73 -2.81 12.23
C GLN A 136 22.15 -2.60 11.72
N PHE A 137 22.85 -1.63 12.30
CA PHE A 137 24.28 -1.47 12.05
C PHE A 137 25.01 -0.95 13.28
N TRP A 138 26.27 -1.34 13.39
CA TRP A 138 27.12 -1.05 14.54
C TRP A 138 28.58 -0.92 14.11
N GLU A 139 29.37 -0.20 14.91
CA GLU A 139 30.78 0.00 14.65
C GLU A 139 31.59 -1.26 14.96
N VAL A 140 32.62 -1.52 14.14
CA VAL A 140 33.52 -2.67 14.35
C VAL A 140 34.39 -2.42 15.58
N GLY A 141 34.36 -3.35 16.54
CA GLY A 141 35.26 -3.35 17.71
C GLY A 141 34.79 -2.47 18.89
N THR A 142 33.54 -2.02 18.91
CA THR A 142 32.97 -1.23 20.02
C THR A 142 31.96 -2.05 20.83
N THR A 143 32.11 -2.07 22.17
CA THR A 143 31.30 -2.88 23.12
C THR A 143 30.31 -2.07 23.97
N THR A 144 29.89 -0.89 23.51
CA THR A 144 29.00 0.02 24.27
C THR A 144 27.54 -0.43 24.31
N THR A 145 26.74 0.07 25.26
CA THR A 145 25.42 -0.49 25.64
C THR A 145 24.16 0.23 25.09
N GLU A 146 24.27 1.41 24.48
CA GLU A 146 23.08 2.22 24.10
C GLU A 146 22.56 1.93 22.68
N THR A 147 21.44 1.22 22.58
CA THR A 147 20.76 0.97 21.31
C THR A 147 19.81 2.12 20.96
N GLU A 148 20.09 2.82 19.86
CA GLU A 148 19.17 3.82 19.30
C GLU A 148 18.23 3.14 18.29
N ARG A 149 16.94 3.51 18.32
CA ARG A 149 15.92 2.94 17.43
C ARG A 149 15.11 4.02 16.74
N VAL A 150 14.93 3.88 15.43
CA VAL A 150 14.09 4.78 14.62
C VAL A 150 13.03 3.97 13.86
N PHE A 151 11.84 4.55 13.76
CA PHE A 151 10.74 4.02 12.98
C PHE A 151 10.38 5.01 11.88
N VAL A 152 10.43 4.56 10.63
CA VAL A 152 10.05 5.36 9.47
C VAL A 152 8.97 4.65 8.67
N ARG A 153 8.12 5.43 8.02
CA ARG A 153 7.08 4.92 7.15
C ARG A 153 7.12 5.65 5.82
N SER A 154 6.98 4.90 4.74
CA SER A 154 6.68 5.44 3.42
C SER A 154 5.38 4.82 2.92
N GLU A 155 4.72 5.48 2.00
CA GLU A 155 3.49 5.00 1.38
C GLU A 155 3.56 5.28 -0.12
N ILE A 156 3.45 4.22 -0.92
CA ILE A 156 3.31 4.40 -2.36
C ILE A 156 1.92 4.97 -2.60
N GLU A 157 1.88 6.12 -3.22
CA GLU A 157 0.63 6.83 -3.49
C GLU A 157 -0.14 6.08 -4.57
N VAL A 158 -1.43 5.87 -4.30
CA VAL A 158 -2.34 5.19 -5.20
C VAL A 158 -3.59 6.04 -5.40
N ASP A 159 -3.99 6.23 -6.66
CA ASP A 159 -5.29 6.81 -7.00
C ASP A 159 -6.32 5.68 -7.09
N ARG A 160 -7.46 5.86 -6.42
CA ARG A 160 -8.54 4.86 -6.40
C ARG A 160 -9.77 5.44 -7.09
N LYS A 161 -10.19 4.79 -8.16
CA LYS A 161 -11.39 5.16 -8.91
C LYS A 161 -12.44 4.07 -8.82
N PHE A 162 -13.68 4.50 -8.62
CA PHE A 162 -14.81 3.61 -8.46
C PHE A 162 -15.81 3.88 -9.59
N PHE A 163 -16.25 2.81 -10.24
CA PHE A 163 -17.23 2.86 -11.32
C PHE A 163 -18.38 1.90 -11.04
N LEU A 164 -19.58 2.34 -11.37
CA LEU A 164 -20.77 1.51 -11.43
C LEU A 164 -21.06 1.20 -12.89
N GLY A 165 -21.06 -0.08 -13.26
CA GLY A 165 -21.43 -0.55 -14.58
C GLY A 165 -22.80 -1.19 -14.58
N THR A 166 -23.62 -0.95 -15.60
CA THR A 166 -24.89 -1.67 -15.76
C THR A 166 -24.97 -2.34 -17.13
N VAL A 167 -25.53 -3.55 -17.14
CA VAL A 167 -25.84 -4.33 -18.36
C VAL A 167 -27.29 -4.79 -18.30
N SER A 168 -28.15 -4.15 -19.07
CA SER A 168 -29.57 -4.50 -19.18
C SER A 168 -29.82 -5.65 -20.15
N ASN A 169 -30.95 -6.35 -19.96
CA ASN A 169 -31.32 -7.52 -20.74
C ASN A 169 -30.23 -8.60 -20.72
N PHE A 170 -29.64 -8.84 -19.53
CA PHE A 170 -28.49 -9.73 -19.35
C PHE A 170 -28.79 -11.17 -19.79
N SER A 171 -30.01 -11.64 -19.54
CA SER A 171 -30.49 -12.96 -19.96
C SER A 171 -30.41 -13.18 -21.48
N GLN A 172 -30.45 -12.11 -22.28
CA GLN A 172 -30.45 -12.15 -23.75
C GLN A 172 -29.05 -12.14 -24.38
N ILE A 173 -27.98 -12.10 -23.58
CA ILE A 173 -26.61 -12.13 -24.10
C ILE A 173 -26.27 -13.57 -24.47
N ASN A 174 -26.16 -13.90 -25.76
CA ASN A 174 -25.79 -15.27 -26.14
C ASN A 174 -24.28 -15.48 -26.07
N ALA A 175 -23.87 -16.74 -26.09
CA ALA A 175 -22.47 -17.08 -26.32
C ALA A 175 -21.97 -16.38 -27.60
N ARG A 176 -20.79 -15.75 -27.51
CA ARG A 176 -20.14 -14.97 -28.59
C ARG A 176 -20.74 -13.58 -28.86
N ASP A 177 -21.82 -13.20 -28.17
CA ASP A 177 -22.27 -11.82 -28.15
C ASP A 177 -21.51 -11.02 -27.09
N SER A 178 -21.45 -9.71 -27.28
CA SER A 178 -20.99 -8.76 -26.27
C SER A 178 -21.99 -7.63 -26.10
N ARG A 179 -22.11 -7.11 -24.88
CA ARG A 179 -22.91 -5.94 -24.56
C ARG A 179 -22.03 -4.86 -23.97
N GLU A 180 -22.29 -3.64 -24.39
CA GLU A 180 -21.66 -2.47 -23.78
C GLU A 180 -22.10 -2.35 -22.32
N VAL A 181 -21.13 -2.09 -21.46
CA VAL A 181 -21.32 -1.80 -20.04
C VAL A 181 -21.32 -0.30 -19.87
N GLN A 182 -22.43 0.24 -19.38
CA GLN A 182 -22.55 1.67 -19.10
C GLN A 182 -21.81 1.99 -17.78
N LEU A 183 -20.53 2.33 -17.89
CA LEU A 183 -19.72 2.71 -16.74
C LEU A 183 -20.00 4.16 -16.33
N LYS A 184 -20.36 4.35 -15.07
CA LYS A 184 -20.54 5.66 -14.44
C LYS A 184 -19.56 5.80 -13.27
N MET A 185 -18.75 6.84 -13.29
CA MET A 185 -17.84 7.15 -12.19
C MET A 185 -18.65 7.52 -10.93
N LEU A 186 -18.24 6.98 -9.78
CA LEU A 186 -18.88 7.23 -8.49
C LEU A 186 -18.22 8.36 -7.70
N SER A 187 -16.94 8.66 -7.94
CA SER A 187 -16.20 9.74 -7.25
C SER A 187 -16.19 11.04 -8.06
N SER A 188 -16.60 12.16 -7.48
CA SER A 188 -16.64 13.48 -8.14
C SER A 188 -15.38 14.33 -7.94
N GLU A 189 -14.39 13.86 -7.17
CA GLU A 189 -13.40 14.78 -6.59
C GLU A 189 -12.18 15.07 -7.49
N ASP A 190 -11.94 14.32 -8.57
CA ASP A 190 -10.90 14.71 -9.51
C ASP A 190 -11.09 14.06 -10.89
N GLU A 191 -11.76 14.78 -11.79
CA GLU A 191 -11.79 14.44 -13.23
C GLU A 191 -10.44 14.71 -13.91
N SER A 192 -9.48 15.31 -13.21
CA SER A 192 -8.16 15.63 -13.75
C SER A 192 -7.24 14.40 -13.89
N SER A 193 -7.63 13.24 -13.33
CA SER A 193 -6.83 12.03 -13.44
C SER A 193 -6.95 11.41 -14.83
N LEU A 194 -5.79 11.13 -15.44
CA LEU A 194 -5.65 10.66 -16.83
C LEU A 194 -6.20 9.24 -17.06
N PHE A 195 -6.77 8.60 -16.05
CA PHE A 195 -7.15 7.19 -16.11
C PHE A 195 -8.66 6.97 -15.94
N ILE A 196 -9.38 7.18 -17.04
CA ILE A 196 -10.81 6.92 -17.12
C ILE A 196 -11.03 5.86 -18.20
N PRO A 197 -11.72 4.74 -17.89
CA PRO A 197 -12.21 3.81 -18.90
C PRO A 197 -13.01 4.55 -19.97
N ASP A 198 -12.65 4.35 -21.23
CA ASP A 198 -13.38 4.89 -22.38
C ASP A 198 -14.71 4.17 -22.59
N ARG A 199 -14.61 2.84 -22.62
CA ARG A 199 -15.72 1.92 -22.90
C ARG A 199 -15.45 0.59 -22.20
N ALA A 200 -16.49 -0.16 -21.92
CA ALA A 200 -16.35 -1.54 -21.46
C ALA A 200 -17.41 -2.42 -22.11
N ASN A 201 -17.07 -3.68 -22.36
CA ASN A 201 -17.95 -4.68 -22.95
C ASN A 201 -17.95 -5.93 -22.09
N LEU A 202 -19.13 -6.48 -21.82
CA LEU A 202 -19.29 -7.78 -21.18
C LEU A 202 -19.63 -8.81 -22.26
N SER A 203 -18.84 -9.88 -22.35
CA SER A 203 -19.08 -10.99 -23.26
C SER A 203 -19.35 -12.29 -22.50
N VAL A 204 -20.13 -13.17 -23.13
CA VAL A 204 -20.34 -14.54 -22.66
C VAL A 204 -19.49 -15.46 -23.53
N ILE A 205 -18.55 -16.15 -22.89
CA ILE A 205 -17.60 -17.04 -23.55
C ILE A 205 -17.91 -18.46 -23.15
N GLU A 206 -18.25 -19.26 -24.16
CA GLU A 206 -18.39 -20.70 -24.05
C GLU A 206 -16.98 -21.32 -23.93
N ARG A 207 -16.73 -22.00 -22.82
CA ARG A 207 -15.52 -22.80 -22.59
C ARG A 207 -15.83 -24.28 -22.83
N ALA A 208 -14.77 -25.10 -22.78
CA ALA A 208 -14.93 -26.55 -22.87
C ALA A 208 -15.95 -27.04 -21.82
N GLU A 209 -16.66 -28.13 -22.13
CA GLU A 209 -17.69 -28.72 -21.25
C GLU A 209 -18.98 -27.89 -21.09
N TYR A 210 -19.27 -26.98 -22.04
CA TYR A 210 -20.50 -26.15 -22.08
C TYR A 210 -20.61 -25.15 -20.91
N GLU A 211 -19.48 -24.79 -20.30
CA GLU A 211 -19.45 -23.78 -19.25
C GLU A 211 -19.39 -22.37 -19.86
N GLU A 212 -20.41 -21.54 -19.58
CA GLU A 212 -20.45 -20.14 -20.00
C GLU A 212 -19.81 -19.24 -18.94
N THR A 213 -18.63 -18.72 -19.26
CA THR A 213 -17.91 -17.75 -18.43
C THR A 213 -18.19 -16.32 -18.88
N LEU A 214 -18.12 -15.38 -17.93
CA LEU A 214 -18.27 -13.96 -18.21
C LEU A 214 -16.90 -13.31 -18.36
N GLU A 215 -16.74 -12.44 -19.35
CA GLU A 215 -15.50 -11.70 -19.54
C GLU A 215 -15.78 -10.22 -19.74
N LEU A 216 -15.17 -9.39 -18.90
CA LEU A 216 -15.24 -7.95 -19.00
C LEU A 216 -14.01 -7.42 -19.73
N HIS A 217 -14.26 -6.77 -20.86
CA HIS A 217 -13.27 -6.06 -21.67
C HIS A 217 -13.36 -4.57 -21.36
N ILE A 218 -12.30 -3.96 -20.80
CA ILE A 218 -12.30 -2.54 -20.42
C ILE A 218 -11.27 -1.81 -21.27
N TYR A 219 -11.69 -0.78 -21.99
CA TYR A 219 -10.81 -0.04 -22.89
C TYR A 219 -10.49 1.33 -22.30
N PHE A 220 -9.27 1.79 -22.47
CA PHE A 220 -8.79 3.08 -21.96
C PHE A 220 -8.44 4.01 -23.14
N LYS A 221 -8.76 5.31 -22.99
CA LYS A 221 -8.45 6.34 -24.02
C LYS A 221 -6.95 6.55 -24.14
N ASP A 222 -6.31 6.73 -23.00
CA ASP A 222 -4.89 6.97 -22.86
C ASP A 222 -4.17 5.73 -22.36
N ASN A 223 -2.83 5.75 -22.42
CA ASN A 223 -2.05 4.71 -21.80
C ASN A 223 -2.42 4.67 -20.32
N ALA A 224 -2.90 3.50 -19.88
CA ALA A 224 -3.03 3.21 -18.48
C ALA A 224 -1.68 3.46 -17.82
N GLY A 225 -1.67 4.12 -16.66
CA GLY A 225 -0.43 4.30 -15.91
C GLY A 225 0.34 2.98 -15.71
N GLU A 226 1.57 3.09 -15.22
CA GLU A 226 2.58 2.02 -15.23
C GLU A 226 2.12 0.73 -14.52
N PHE A 227 1.19 0.83 -13.56
CA PHE A 227 0.54 -0.31 -12.92
C PHE A 227 -0.79 0.06 -12.31
N PHE A 228 -1.77 -0.83 -12.48
CA PHE A 228 -3.02 -0.73 -11.76
C PHE A 228 -3.62 -2.11 -11.46
N SER A 229 -4.39 -2.16 -10.39
CA SER A 229 -5.21 -3.30 -10.00
C SER A 229 -6.67 -2.99 -10.31
N CYS A 230 -7.43 -3.98 -10.77
CA CYS A 230 -8.87 -3.90 -10.96
C CYS A 230 -9.55 -4.94 -10.07
N LYS A 231 -10.48 -4.49 -9.24
CA LYS A 231 -11.38 -5.36 -8.49
C LYS A 231 -12.80 -5.17 -9.02
N ILE A 232 -13.42 -6.28 -9.40
CA ILE A 232 -14.77 -6.28 -9.96
C ILE A 232 -15.66 -7.01 -8.98
N CYS A 233 -16.83 -6.44 -8.70
CA CYS A 233 -17.88 -7.06 -7.91
C CYS A 233 -19.22 -6.94 -8.63
N VAL A 234 -20.15 -7.84 -8.33
CA VAL A 234 -21.57 -7.72 -8.66
C VAL A 234 -22.33 -7.25 -7.43
N PHE A 235 -23.30 -6.37 -7.62
CA PHE A 235 -24.24 -6.00 -6.56
C PHE A 235 -25.48 -6.88 -6.59
N ASP A 236 -25.97 -7.26 -5.42
CA ASP A 236 -27.31 -7.81 -5.28
C ASP A 236 -28.37 -6.70 -5.11
N VAL A 237 -29.65 -7.10 -5.03
CA VAL A 237 -30.78 -6.19 -4.80
C VAL A 237 -30.73 -5.44 -3.47
N GLU A 238 -29.96 -5.90 -2.49
CA GLU A 238 -29.76 -5.24 -1.19
C GLU A 238 -28.52 -4.32 -1.18
N GLY A 239 -27.75 -4.29 -2.28
CA GLY A 239 -26.52 -3.52 -2.40
C GLY A 239 -25.28 -4.21 -1.81
N GLN A 240 -25.34 -5.51 -1.48
CA GLN A 240 -24.17 -6.26 -1.06
C GLN A 240 -23.29 -6.67 -2.24
N LYS A 241 -21.98 -6.73 -2.01
CA LYS A 241 -20.96 -7.00 -3.03
C LYS A 241 -20.62 -8.49 -3.07
N LEU A 242 -20.90 -9.15 -4.19
CA LEU A 242 -20.31 -10.43 -4.55
C LEU A 242 -18.98 -10.17 -5.26
N ASN A 243 -17.86 -10.66 -4.71
CA ASN A 243 -16.55 -10.48 -5.34
C ASN A 243 -16.47 -11.29 -6.64
N CYS A 244 -16.17 -10.61 -7.75
CA CYS A 244 -16.10 -11.22 -9.08
C CYS A 244 -14.70 -11.49 -9.61
N GLY A 245 -13.69 -10.95 -8.93
CA GLY A 245 -12.31 -11.11 -9.32
C GLY A 245 -11.48 -9.91 -8.92
N LYS A 246 -10.20 -10.19 -8.70
CA LYS A 246 -9.15 -9.18 -8.57
C LYS A 246 -8.08 -9.49 -9.60
N PHE A 247 -7.70 -8.47 -10.36
CA PHE A 247 -6.79 -8.60 -11.48
C PHE A 247 -5.70 -7.54 -11.31
N ASP A 248 -4.45 -7.99 -11.22
CA ASP A 248 -3.28 -7.11 -11.08
C ASP A 248 -2.57 -7.07 -12.45
N PHE A 249 -2.26 -5.87 -12.96
CA PHE A 249 -1.71 -5.69 -14.31
C PHE A 249 -0.44 -4.86 -14.28
N SER A 250 0.66 -5.42 -14.79
CA SER A 250 1.90 -4.69 -15.05
C SER A 250 1.97 -4.23 -16.49
N TYR A 251 2.17 -2.93 -16.72
CA TYR A 251 2.42 -2.42 -18.06
C TYR A 251 3.86 -2.78 -18.44
N GLU A 252 4.04 -3.76 -19.32
CA GLU A 252 5.26 -3.83 -20.13
C GLU A 252 5.15 -2.79 -21.26
N GLU A 253 6.29 -2.34 -21.80
CA GLU A 253 6.52 -1.20 -22.72
C GLU A 253 5.49 -0.95 -23.85
N TYR A 254 4.60 -1.91 -24.15
CA TYR A 254 3.51 -1.83 -25.12
C TYR A 254 2.21 -2.49 -24.62
N GLY A 255 1.79 -2.15 -23.40
CA GLY A 255 0.59 -2.72 -22.77
C GLY A 255 -0.70 -2.52 -23.59
N PRO A 256 -1.68 -3.43 -23.46
CA PRO A 256 -2.91 -3.36 -24.21
C PRO A 256 -3.77 -2.18 -23.73
N ARG A 257 -4.33 -1.41 -24.66
CA ARG A 257 -5.43 -0.44 -24.40
C ARG A 257 -6.70 -1.10 -23.87
N THR A 258 -6.66 -2.40 -23.58
CA THR A 258 -7.79 -3.26 -23.24
C THR A 258 -7.40 -4.17 -22.07
N LEU A 259 -8.18 -4.09 -21.00
CA LEU A 259 -8.21 -5.03 -19.90
C LEU A 259 -9.11 -6.20 -20.26
N GLN A 260 -8.68 -7.42 -20.00
CA GLN A 260 -9.52 -8.62 -20.14
C GLN A 260 -9.64 -9.29 -18.77
N CYS A 261 -10.86 -9.32 -18.23
CA CYS A 261 -11.15 -9.83 -16.89
C CYS A 261 -12.16 -10.97 -16.95
N GLY A 262 -11.71 -12.20 -16.75
CA GLY A 262 -12.61 -13.35 -16.58
C GLY A 262 -13.28 -13.32 -15.21
N LEU A 263 -14.60 -13.13 -15.18
CA LEU A 263 -15.36 -12.95 -13.94
C LEU A 263 -15.81 -14.30 -13.36
N LEU A 264 -15.87 -14.36 -12.03
CA LEU A 264 -16.49 -15.44 -11.28
C LEU A 264 -17.51 -14.82 -10.30
N PRO A 265 -18.81 -14.99 -10.49
CA PRO A 265 -19.39 -16.28 -10.87
C PRO A 265 -19.70 -16.40 -12.37
N THR A 266 -20.06 -17.60 -12.82
CA THR A 266 -20.44 -17.87 -14.22
C THR A 266 -21.77 -17.19 -14.58
N ARG A 267 -22.11 -17.17 -15.87
CA ARG A 267 -23.44 -16.69 -16.29
C ARG A 267 -24.55 -17.52 -15.64
N TRP A 268 -24.38 -18.84 -15.62
CA TRP A 268 -25.35 -19.76 -15.03
C TRP A 268 -25.61 -19.47 -13.55
N ASP A 269 -24.55 -19.22 -12.78
CA ASP A 269 -24.65 -18.90 -11.35
C ASP A 269 -25.48 -17.64 -11.09
N LEU A 270 -25.33 -16.61 -11.94
CA LEU A 270 -26.10 -15.38 -11.84
C LEU A 270 -27.56 -15.61 -12.24
N MET A 271 -27.80 -16.35 -13.33
CA MET A 271 -29.16 -16.70 -13.79
C MET A 271 -29.90 -17.59 -12.78
N ALA A 272 -29.21 -18.52 -12.12
CA ALA A 272 -29.80 -19.37 -11.08
C ALA A 272 -30.28 -18.55 -9.86
N LYS A 273 -29.76 -17.33 -9.70
CA LYS A 273 -30.11 -16.38 -8.64
C LYS A 273 -30.57 -15.05 -9.24
N GLU A 274 -31.33 -15.10 -10.33
CA GLU A 274 -31.78 -13.94 -11.10
C GLU A 274 -32.47 -12.89 -10.21
N SER A 275 -33.38 -13.30 -9.32
CA SER A 275 -34.08 -12.38 -8.42
C SER A 275 -33.17 -11.64 -7.44
N LEU A 276 -31.95 -12.14 -7.21
CA LEU A 276 -30.98 -11.56 -6.30
C LEU A 276 -29.95 -10.68 -7.03
N TYR A 277 -29.42 -11.12 -8.18
CA TYR A 277 -28.33 -10.42 -8.87
C TYR A 277 -28.74 -9.72 -10.17
N LEU A 278 -29.93 -9.99 -10.69
CA LEU A 278 -30.43 -9.49 -11.97
C LEU A 278 -31.82 -8.84 -11.82
N PRO A 279 -32.01 -7.86 -10.91
CA PRO A 279 -33.29 -7.18 -10.81
C PRO A 279 -33.67 -6.55 -12.15
N VAL A 280 -34.85 -6.91 -12.67
CA VAL A 280 -35.32 -6.47 -14.00
C VAL A 280 -34.31 -6.82 -15.09
N ASP A 281 -33.74 -8.03 -15.01
CA ASP A 281 -32.77 -8.57 -15.96
C ASP A 281 -31.56 -7.64 -16.20
N THR A 282 -31.13 -6.94 -15.14
CA THR A 282 -30.03 -5.97 -15.20
C THR A 282 -28.93 -6.38 -14.24
N LEU A 283 -27.74 -6.65 -14.80
CA LEU A 283 -26.54 -6.90 -14.02
C LEU A 283 -25.89 -5.56 -13.62
N THR A 284 -25.61 -5.39 -12.33
CA THR A 284 -24.90 -4.22 -11.82
C THR A 284 -23.51 -4.59 -11.35
N LEU A 285 -22.49 -4.00 -11.97
CA LEU A 285 -21.08 -4.16 -11.69
C LEU A 285 -20.55 -2.99 -10.86
N HIS A 286 -19.66 -3.28 -9.93
CA HIS A 286 -18.84 -2.31 -9.23
C HIS A 286 -17.38 -2.59 -9.55
N CYS A 287 -16.72 -1.66 -10.24
CA CYS A 287 -15.32 -1.75 -10.59
C CYS A 287 -14.52 -0.76 -9.73
N GLU A 288 -13.54 -1.26 -8.99
CA GLU A 288 -12.53 -0.47 -8.29
C GLU A 288 -11.21 -0.59 -9.05
N PHE A 289 -10.71 0.54 -9.55
CA PHE A 289 -9.39 0.64 -10.16
C PHE A 289 -8.45 1.31 -9.17
N ILE A 290 -7.27 0.73 -8.97
CA ILE A 290 -6.23 1.26 -8.07
C ILE A 290 -4.98 1.45 -8.90
N ILE A 291 -4.52 2.68 -9.06
CA ILE A 291 -3.42 3.05 -9.96
C ILE A 291 -2.28 3.59 -9.12
N ALA A 292 -1.05 3.13 -9.38
CA ALA A 292 0.12 3.74 -8.76
C ALA A 292 0.42 5.09 -9.44
N THR A 293 0.58 6.17 -8.68
CA THR A 293 0.95 7.49 -9.25
C THR A 293 2.45 7.60 -9.53
N GLY A 294 3.23 6.63 -9.06
CA GLY A 294 4.70 6.67 -9.09
C GLY A 294 5.31 7.47 -7.94
N ASN A 295 4.52 8.23 -7.18
CA ASN A 295 4.99 8.99 -6.02
C ASN A 295 5.12 8.10 -4.77
N VAL A 296 6.08 8.44 -3.91
CA VAL A 296 6.19 7.86 -2.56
C VAL A 296 6.10 9.00 -1.57
N LEU A 297 5.12 8.90 -0.68
CA LEU A 297 4.91 9.83 0.42
C LEU A 297 5.72 9.34 1.62
N ASP A 298 6.59 10.21 2.12
CA ASP A 298 7.44 9.93 3.27
C ASP A 298 6.80 10.49 4.55
N LEU A 299 6.63 9.60 5.54
CA LEU A 299 6.12 9.95 6.87
C LEU A 299 7.11 9.48 7.93
N ILE A 300 7.84 10.43 8.49
CA ILE A 300 8.74 10.16 9.62
C ILE A 300 7.90 10.19 10.90
N LYS A 301 7.90 9.07 11.64
CA LYS A 301 7.39 9.02 13.02
C LYS A 301 8.52 8.65 13.95
N THR A 302 9.35 9.63 14.30
CA THR A 302 10.40 9.45 15.29
C THR A 302 9.77 9.30 16.67
N LEU A 303 9.58 8.06 17.13
CA LEU A 303 9.38 7.79 18.55
C LEU A 303 10.76 7.69 19.17
N LEU A 304 11.29 8.83 19.62
CA LEU A 304 12.41 8.82 20.56
C LEU A 304 11.84 8.32 21.89
N SER A 305 12.12 7.05 22.20
CA SER A 305 12.15 6.51 23.56
C SER A 305 11.02 6.94 24.50
N GLU A 306 9.95 6.15 24.58
CA GLU A 306 9.39 5.81 25.89
C GLU A 306 9.39 4.28 26.01
N GLU A 307 10.28 3.82 26.88
CA GLU A 307 10.30 2.59 27.64
C GLU A 307 9.44 1.40 27.16
N HIS A 308 10.14 0.29 26.98
CA HIS A 308 9.64 -1.06 27.22
C HIS A 308 8.42 -1.11 28.16
N ARG A 309 7.21 -1.20 27.59
CA ARG A 309 6.16 -2.01 28.21
C ARG A 309 6.13 -3.33 27.46
N ASP A 310 6.48 -4.35 28.21
CA ASP A 310 6.57 -5.74 27.80
C ASP A 310 5.41 -6.17 26.92
N LEU A 311 5.76 -6.87 25.84
CA LEU A 311 4.85 -7.63 24.96
C LEU A 311 4.26 -8.89 25.64
N HIS A 312 4.10 -8.85 26.97
CA HIS A 312 3.40 -9.85 27.76
C HIS A 312 2.59 -9.16 28.87
N ALA A 313 1.65 -8.30 28.49
CA ALA A 313 0.52 -7.98 29.34
C ALA A 313 -0.74 -8.53 28.68
N GLU A 314 -1.34 -9.50 29.37
CA GLU A 314 -2.65 -10.04 29.07
C GLU A 314 -3.66 -8.93 28.80
N CYS A 315 -4.50 -9.22 27.82
CA CYS A 315 -5.73 -8.51 27.50
C CYS A 315 -6.46 -8.02 28.77
N SER A 316 -6.29 -6.75 29.11
CA SER A 316 -7.15 -6.06 30.08
C SER A 316 -7.33 -4.60 29.66
N SER A 317 -8.43 -4.38 28.95
CA SER A 317 -9.29 -3.19 28.94
C SER A 317 -8.69 -1.86 29.41
N SER A 318 -8.34 -0.99 28.46
CA SER A 318 -9.09 0.25 28.17
C SER A 318 -8.27 1.09 27.20
N ALA A 319 -8.51 0.92 25.90
CA ALA A 319 -8.11 1.95 24.95
C ALA A 319 -8.82 3.24 25.37
N SER A 320 -8.05 4.28 25.68
CA SER A 320 -8.64 5.53 26.12
C SER A 320 -9.32 6.17 24.90
N VAL A 321 -10.50 6.76 25.11
CA VAL A 321 -11.22 7.53 24.07
C VAL A 321 -10.31 8.58 23.41
N LEU A 322 -9.27 9.03 24.12
CA LEU A 322 -8.25 9.95 23.62
C LEU A 322 -7.41 9.35 22.47
N ASP A 323 -7.11 8.06 22.52
CA ASP A 323 -6.34 7.38 21.47
C ASP A 323 -7.17 7.23 20.20
N ASP A 324 -8.47 6.96 20.35
CA ASP A 324 -9.42 6.96 19.23
C ASP A 324 -9.54 8.36 18.59
N PHE A 325 -9.61 9.42 19.40
CA PHE A 325 -9.62 10.80 18.90
C PHE A 325 -8.33 11.19 18.18
N LYS A 326 -7.17 10.79 18.69
CA LYS A 326 -5.87 11.03 18.02
C LYS A 326 -5.78 10.29 16.69
N ASN A 327 -6.31 9.06 16.65
CA ASN A 327 -6.37 8.28 15.42
C ASN A 327 -7.27 8.99 14.40
N VAL A 328 -8.50 9.37 14.76
CA VAL A 328 -9.43 10.09 13.87
C VAL A 328 -8.80 11.38 13.33
N TYR A 329 -8.10 12.15 14.16
CA TYR A 329 -7.39 13.36 13.74
C TYR A 329 -6.24 13.06 12.76
N SER A 330 -5.48 11.99 13.00
CA SER A 330 -4.34 11.59 12.16
C SER A 330 -4.73 11.03 10.78
N TYR A 331 -5.96 10.51 10.64
CA TYR A 331 -6.45 9.94 9.39
C TYR A 331 -7.17 10.95 8.49
N GLY A 332 -7.30 12.22 8.91
CA GLY A 332 -7.87 13.27 8.05
C GLY A 332 -9.36 13.07 7.70
N VAL A 333 -10.07 12.18 8.41
CA VAL A 333 -11.50 11.93 8.19
C VAL A 333 -12.30 13.02 8.89
N LEU A 334 -12.49 14.15 8.19
CA LEU A 334 -13.26 15.29 8.67
C LEU A 334 -14.72 15.19 8.20
N CYS A 335 -15.49 14.28 8.80
CA CYS A 335 -16.94 14.23 8.65
C CYS A 335 -17.61 14.38 10.01
N ASP A 336 -18.85 14.89 10.04
CA ASP A 336 -19.66 14.86 11.26
C ASP A 336 -19.76 13.40 11.74
N VAL A 337 -19.27 13.13 12.95
CA VAL A 337 -19.26 11.80 13.55
C VAL A 337 -20.25 11.75 14.69
N ASP A 338 -21.10 10.72 14.67
CA ASP A 338 -21.91 10.36 15.82
C ASP A 338 -21.14 9.38 16.71
N LEU A 339 -20.81 9.79 17.93
CA LEU A 339 -20.21 8.92 18.93
C LEU A 339 -21.32 8.12 19.63
N GLN A 340 -21.30 6.80 19.48
CA GLN A 340 -22.27 5.91 20.13
C GLN A 340 -21.60 5.13 21.26
N THR A 341 -22.13 5.28 22.46
CA THR A 341 -21.83 4.45 23.63
C THR A 341 -22.95 3.43 23.81
N VAL A 342 -22.75 2.45 24.71
CA VAL A 342 -23.78 1.44 25.06
C VAL A 342 -25.09 2.09 25.51
N LEU A 343 -25.03 3.31 26.07
CA LEU A 343 -26.19 3.96 26.69
C LEU A 343 -26.69 5.19 25.91
N PHE A 344 -25.83 5.85 25.12
CA PHE A 344 -26.16 7.14 24.50
C PHE A 344 -25.44 7.36 23.18
N LYS A 345 -26.06 8.16 22.30
CA LYS A 345 -25.50 8.61 21.03
C LYS A 345 -25.33 10.14 21.07
N PHE A 346 -24.13 10.64 20.76
CA PHE A 346 -23.77 12.05 20.77
C PHE A 346 -23.33 12.48 19.37
N GLY A 347 -24.00 13.46 18.78
CA GLY A 347 -23.56 14.05 17.51
C GLY A 347 -22.48 15.09 17.76
N ALA A 348 -21.28 14.89 17.19
CA ALA A 348 -20.21 15.87 17.19
C ALA A 348 -20.21 16.60 15.84
N ARG A 349 -20.67 17.85 15.83
CA ARG A 349 -20.62 18.74 14.65
C ARG A 349 -19.58 19.83 14.83
N ARG A 350 -18.90 20.19 13.75
CA ARG A 350 -17.89 21.26 13.76
C ARG A 350 -18.55 22.63 14.04
N THR A 351 -18.24 23.25 15.17
CA THR A 351 -18.42 24.70 15.36
C THR A 351 -17.08 25.38 15.09
N GLY A 352 -17.03 26.29 14.12
CA GLY A 352 -15.81 26.97 13.69
C GLY A 352 -15.21 27.83 14.79
N LEU A 353 -14.06 27.42 15.33
CA LEU A 353 -13.14 28.30 16.05
C LEU A 353 -12.24 29.00 15.03
N LEU A 354 -12.72 30.12 14.50
CA LEU A 354 -11.86 31.17 13.96
C LEU A 354 -11.52 32.11 15.12
N LEU A 355 -10.29 32.02 15.62
CA LEU A 355 -9.65 33.13 16.32
C LEU A 355 -9.44 34.22 15.27
N GLY A 356 -10.23 35.29 15.36
CA GLY A 356 -10.11 36.48 14.53
C GLY A 356 -10.13 37.71 15.44
N GLU A 357 -9.01 38.40 15.47
CA GLU A 357 -8.68 39.54 16.31
C GLU A 357 -9.65 40.71 16.16
N SER A 358 -9.84 41.41 17.27
CA SER A 358 -10.52 42.69 17.39
C SER A 358 -9.87 43.77 16.51
N GLN A 359 -10.67 44.47 15.70
CA GLN A 359 -10.42 45.87 15.37
C GLN A 359 -11.66 46.71 15.64
N GLU A 360 -11.52 47.60 16.61
CA GLU A 360 -12.37 48.79 16.79
C GLU A 360 -12.19 49.72 15.58
N VAL A 361 -13.30 50.30 15.10
CA VAL A 361 -13.27 51.53 14.29
C VAL A 361 -14.30 52.50 14.87
N TRP A 362 -13.79 53.66 15.30
CA TRP A 362 -14.54 54.85 15.70
C TRP A 362 -14.91 55.72 14.49
N GLY A 363 -16.10 56.33 14.55
CA GLY A 363 -16.51 57.58 13.86
C GLY A 363 -17.08 57.38 12.45
N LYS A 364 -18.23 57.94 12.06
CA LYS A 364 -18.99 59.11 12.53
C LYS A 364 -20.47 58.93 12.21
#